data_AF-A0A1S3GUN2-F1
#
_entry.id   AF-A0A1S3GUN2-F1
#
_cell.length_a   1.000
_cell.length_b   1.000
_cell.length_c   1.000
_cell.angle_alpha   90.00
_cell.angle_beta   90.00
_cell.angle_gamma   90.00
#
_symmetry.space_group_name_H-M   'P 1'
#
loop_
_entity.id
_entity.type
_entity.pdbx_description
1 polymer ?
#
loop_
_entity_poly.entity_id
_entity_poly.type
_entity_poly.pdbx_seq_one_letter_code
_entity_poly.pdbx_strand_id
1 'polypeptide(L)'
;GLKTGSFFYPGGNVTYQGEAVTLSRKEGVWHNYSDEQEWRANVDTVMGWFTHEDLALVTLYFGEPDSTGHKYGPESAARREMVRQVDRTVGYLRDSIARHGLSGRLDLIVTSDHGMTTVAKTAGDLVELHRFPNFTFRDIAFELLDYGPNGMLIPKEGRLEAVYGALKTAHPRLHVYKKEEFPPAFHYAGHPRITPLLMYSDLGYVIHGRVNVQFNNGEHGFDNNDMDMKTIFRAVGPSFKAGLEVEPFESVHVYALMCELLGIEPEPNDGDPGVLRPTLRSAAPLLPRRPPPLPMALLGAMVLLAKIHVALQSVGFGGPSNAGKSPEPMKPGVMAAVSTQAPDAPACRPQPLERLPPPKRPGPGLQAPGPRILGGMAPGGCSCTLDPKARAPRQLWLRVQAPAGQVEGPKLAKRIPTAEVDIPVLRSLNLPQLDSSRRCLQQQTHDDNRGWE
;
A
#
# COMPACT_ATOMS: atom_id res chain seq x y z
N GLY A 1 6.47 16.80 -11.82
CA GLY A 1 6.90 16.74 -13.24
C GLY A 1 6.63 15.39 -13.90
N LEU A 2 6.62 14.30 -13.12
CA LEU A 2 6.25 12.97 -13.62
C LEU A 2 4.73 12.79 -13.61
N LYS A 3 4.21 11.99 -14.56
CA LYS A 3 2.83 11.52 -14.56
C LYS A 3 2.72 10.18 -13.85
N THR A 4 1.65 9.97 -13.10
CA THR A 4 1.44 8.78 -12.28
C THR A 4 0.07 8.15 -12.50
N GLY A 5 0.00 6.84 -12.33
CA GLY A 5 -1.21 6.04 -12.48
C GLY A 5 -1.50 5.23 -11.25
N SER A 6 -2.78 5.05 -10.95
CA SER A 6 -3.24 4.12 -9.92
C SER A 6 -4.37 3.26 -10.47
N PHE A 7 -4.18 1.95 -10.43
CA PHE A 7 -5.17 0.98 -10.85
C PHE A 7 -5.56 0.12 -9.65
N PHE A 8 -6.75 0.40 -9.10
CA PHE A 8 -7.35 -0.23 -7.92
C PHE A 8 -6.53 -0.09 -6.61
N TYR A 9 -5.40 0.61 -6.65
CA TYR A 9 -4.56 0.78 -5.46
C TYR A 9 -5.27 1.65 -4.41
N PRO A 10 -5.34 1.19 -3.14
CA PRO A 10 -5.98 1.95 -2.06
C PRO A 10 -5.43 3.38 -1.93
N GLY A 11 -6.31 4.37 -1.88
CA GLY A 11 -5.96 5.80 -1.83
C GLY A 11 -5.66 6.44 -3.19
N GLY A 12 -5.47 5.68 -4.27
CA GLY A 12 -5.15 6.27 -5.57
C GLY A 12 -6.36 6.83 -6.35
N ASN A 13 -7.56 6.80 -5.78
CA ASN A 13 -8.80 7.38 -6.35
C ASN A 13 -9.40 8.50 -5.49
N VAL A 14 -8.56 9.18 -4.71
CA VAL A 14 -8.92 10.42 -3.99
C VAL A 14 -7.91 11.53 -4.33
N THR A 15 -8.18 12.75 -3.87
CA THR A 15 -7.25 13.87 -4.03
C THR A 15 -6.42 14.09 -2.76
N TYR A 16 -5.18 14.54 -2.93
CA TYR A 16 -4.28 14.92 -1.84
C TYR A 16 -3.92 16.38 -2.03
N GLN A 17 -4.29 17.23 -1.05
CA GLN A 17 -4.11 18.68 -1.14
C GLN A 17 -4.72 19.32 -2.40
N GLY A 18 -5.80 18.72 -2.92
CA GLY A 18 -6.48 19.16 -4.14
C GLY A 18 -5.92 18.55 -5.43
N GLU A 19 -4.77 17.87 -5.37
CA GLU A 19 -4.14 17.22 -6.53
C GLU A 19 -4.68 15.81 -6.72
N ALA A 20 -4.94 15.44 -7.99
CA ALA A 20 -5.38 14.11 -8.39
C ALA A 20 -4.24 13.33 -9.05
N VAL A 21 -4.26 12.00 -8.94
CA VAL A 21 -3.41 11.11 -9.74
C VAL A 21 -3.72 11.32 -11.23
N THR A 22 -2.70 11.29 -12.10
CA THR A 22 -2.88 11.59 -13.54
C THR A 22 -3.90 10.66 -14.19
N LEU A 23 -3.80 9.36 -13.92
CA LEU A 23 -4.79 8.36 -14.34
C LEU A 23 -5.18 7.49 -13.15
N SER A 24 -6.48 7.34 -12.90
CA SER A 24 -6.98 6.59 -11.76
C SER A 24 -8.14 5.68 -12.17
N ARG A 25 -8.09 4.43 -11.72
CA ARG A 25 -9.17 3.46 -11.84
C ARG A 25 -9.48 2.89 -10.46
N LYS A 26 -10.77 2.79 -10.17
CA LYS A 26 -11.33 2.14 -8.98
C LYS A 26 -12.37 1.12 -9.44
N GLU A 27 -12.39 0.01 -8.75
CA GLU A 27 -13.32 -1.08 -8.93
C GLU A 27 -14.73 -0.72 -8.46
N GLY A 28 -15.70 -1.53 -8.87
CA GLY A 28 -17.08 -1.43 -8.40
C GLY A 28 -17.27 -2.05 -7.01
N VAL A 29 -18.38 -1.73 -6.35
CA VAL A 29 -18.70 -2.21 -4.99
C VAL A 29 -18.77 -3.75 -4.89
N TRP A 30 -19.13 -4.43 -5.98
CA TRP A 30 -19.29 -5.90 -6.05
C TRP A 30 -18.27 -6.55 -6.99
N HIS A 31 -17.08 -5.97 -7.08
CA HIS A 31 -16.06 -6.41 -8.01
C HIS A 31 -15.59 -7.83 -7.74
N ASN A 32 -15.41 -8.62 -8.80
CA ASN A 32 -14.87 -9.96 -8.71
C ASN A 32 -13.35 -9.92 -8.82
N TYR A 33 -12.66 -9.91 -7.69
CA TYR A 33 -11.20 -9.88 -7.67
C TYR A 33 -10.52 -11.12 -8.24
N SER A 34 -11.25 -12.21 -8.55
CA SER A 34 -10.65 -13.49 -8.98
C SER A 34 -10.63 -13.72 -10.50
N ASP A 35 -11.16 -12.81 -11.32
CA ASP A 35 -11.26 -12.97 -12.78
C ASP A 35 -9.90 -12.77 -13.48
N GLU A 36 -9.26 -13.87 -13.91
CA GLU A 36 -7.97 -13.84 -14.63
C GLU A 36 -8.05 -13.09 -15.97
N GLN A 37 -9.21 -13.06 -16.65
CA GLN A 37 -9.35 -12.32 -17.90
C GLN A 37 -9.33 -10.81 -17.63
N GLU A 38 -10.01 -10.37 -16.59
CA GLU A 38 -9.97 -8.97 -16.15
C GLU A 38 -8.56 -8.59 -15.69
N TRP A 39 -7.85 -9.48 -14.99
CA TRP A 39 -6.47 -9.22 -14.59
C TRP A 39 -5.56 -8.93 -15.78
N ARG A 40 -5.67 -9.71 -16.86
CA ARG A 40 -4.92 -9.49 -18.10
C ARG A 40 -5.31 -8.19 -18.78
N ALA A 41 -6.61 -7.88 -18.83
CA ALA A 41 -7.10 -6.61 -19.38
C ALA A 41 -6.60 -5.38 -18.58
N ASN A 42 -6.50 -5.50 -17.25
CA ASN A 42 -5.96 -4.47 -16.38
C ASN A 42 -4.46 -4.28 -16.62
N VAL A 43 -3.70 -5.37 -16.75
CA VAL A 43 -2.28 -5.32 -17.17
C VAL A 43 -2.11 -4.64 -18.52
N ASP A 44 -2.94 -4.99 -19.50
CA ASP A 44 -2.87 -4.38 -20.85
C ASP A 44 -3.18 -2.89 -20.80
N THR A 45 -4.16 -2.47 -19.99
CA THR A 45 -4.45 -1.06 -19.75
C THR A 45 -3.25 -0.33 -19.14
N VAL A 46 -2.60 -0.93 -18.13
CA VAL A 46 -1.42 -0.36 -17.48
C VAL A 46 -0.23 -0.27 -18.44
N MET A 47 -0.02 -1.26 -19.32
CA MET A 47 1.00 -1.15 -20.36
C MET A 47 0.70 0.01 -21.31
N GLY A 48 -0.56 0.17 -21.71
CA GLY A 48 -1.00 1.30 -22.52
C GLY A 48 -0.74 2.66 -21.84
N TRP A 49 -0.90 2.75 -20.52
CA TRP A 49 -0.57 3.96 -19.76
C TRP A 49 0.93 4.28 -19.81
N PHE A 50 1.81 3.28 -19.72
CA PHE A 50 3.25 3.49 -19.87
C PHE A 50 3.62 3.91 -21.30
N THR A 51 3.02 3.33 -22.32
CA THR A 51 3.45 3.55 -23.72
C THR A 51 2.79 4.71 -24.43
N HIS A 52 1.52 5.01 -24.13
CA HIS A 52 0.74 6.03 -24.85
C HIS A 52 0.55 7.31 -24.06
N GLU A 53 0.46 7.20 -22.73
CA GLU A 53 0.18 8.34 -21.84
C GLU A 53 1.44 8.91 -21.17
N ASP A 54 2.58 8.23 -21.36
CA ASP A 54 3.92 8.59 -20.85
C ASP A 54 3.94 8.69 -19.31
N LEU A 55 3.32 7.71 -18.64
CA LEU A 55 3.39 7.60 -17.19
C LEU A 55 4.76 7.08 -16.74
N ALA A 56 5.29 7.63 -15.65
CA ALA A 56 6.56 7.21 -15.06
C ALA A 56 6.38 6.19 -13.92
N LEU A 57 5.19 6.17 -13.31
CA LEU A 57 4.85 5.27 -12.20
C LEU A 57 3.40 4.81 -12.38
N VAL A 58 3.16 3.51 -12.17
CA VAL A 58 1.82 2.96 -11.99
C VAL A 58 1.81 2.02 -10.80
N THR A 59 0.84 2.19 -9.89
CA THR A 59 0.52 1.19 -8.87
C THR A 59 -0.66 0.35 -9.34
N LEU A 60 -0.49 -0.97 -9.37
CA LEU A 60 -1.51 -1.93 -9.81
C LEU A 60 -1.81 -2.89 -8.66
N TYR A 61 -3.09 -2.98 -8.28
CA TYR A 61 -3.56 -3.82 -7.18
C TYR A 61 -4.41 -4.99 -7.69
N PHE A 62 -4.27 -6.12 -7.01
CA PHE A 62 -5.12 -7.31 -7.15
C PHE A 62 -5.60 -7.72 -5.75
N GLY A 63 -6.90 -8.02 -5.59
CA GLY A 63 -7.49 -8.43 -4.31
C GLY A 63 -7.32 -9.91 -3.97
N GLU A 64 -6.42 -10.60 -4.66
CA GLU A 64 -6.10 -12.01 -4.44
C GLU A 64 -4.59 -12.16 -4.19
N PRO A 65 -4.15 -13.14 -3.40
CA PRO A 65 -4.90 -14.29 -2.88
C PRO A 65 -5.67 -14.04 -1.57
N ASP A 66 -5.82 -12.77 -1.15
CA ASP A 66 -6.48 -12.39 0.11
C ASP A 66 -7.93 -12.90 0.20
N SER A 67 -8.77 -12.59 -0.78
CA SER A 67 -10.18 -12.99 -0.78
C SER A 67 -10.36 -14.52 -0.68
N THR A 68 -9.58 -15.27 -1.47
CA THR A 68 -9.57 -16.74 -1.40
C THR A 68 -9.02 -17.24 -0.06
N GLY A 69 -8.00 -16.56 0.49
CA GLY A 69 -7.40 -16.83 1.79
C GLY A 69 -8.40 -16.69 2.94
N HIS A 70 -9.16 -15.60 2.98
CA HIS A 70 -10.23 -15.40 3.96
C HIS A 70 -11.31 -16.49 3.85
N LYS A 71 -11.80 -16.73 2.63
CA LYS A 71 -12.94 -17.64 2.41
C LYS A 71 -12.63 -19.08 2.75
N TYR A 72 -11.46 -19.58 2.33
CA TYR A 72 -11.13 -21.01 2.43
C TYR A 72 -10.03 -21.32 3.45
N GLY A 73 -9.26 -20.32 3.87
CA GLY A 73 -8.10 -20.47 4.77
C GLY A 73 -6.78 -20.51 4.00
N PRO A 74 -5.67 -20.03 4.58
CA PRO A 74 -4.38 -19.97 3.91
C PRO A 74 -3.83 -21.35 3.55
N GLU A 75 -4.15 -22.41 4.28
CA GLU A 75 -3.64 -23.75 3.98
C GLU A 75 -4.46 -24.53 2.94
N SER A 76 -5.52 -23.92 2.41
CA SER A 76 -6.47 -24.56 1.50
C SER A 76 -5.90 -24.82 0.11
N ALA A 77 -6.44 -25.85 -0.56
CA ALA A 77 -6.15 -26.11 -1.97
C ALA A 77 -6.61 -24.96 -2.88
N ALA A 78 -7.69 -24.27 -2.52
CA ALA A 78 -8.20 -23.10 -3.24
C ALA A 78 -7.17 -21.96 -3.26
N ARG A 79 -6.56 -21.64 -2.10
CA ARG A 79 -5.49 -20.62 -2.04
C ARG A 79 -4.29 -21.03 -2.90
N ARG A 80 -3.90 -22.30 -2.90
CA ARG A 80 -2.81 -22.79 -3.77
C ARG A 80 -3.11 -22.63 -5.26
N GLU A 81 -4.36 -22.83 -5.68
CA GLU A 81 -4.76 -22.54 -7.08
C GLU A 81 -4.72 -21.04 -7.37
N MET A 82 -5.23 -20.22 -6.46
CA MET A 82 -5.18 -18.76 -6.63
C MET A 82 -3.73 -18.24 -6.73
N VAL A 83 -2.80 -18.81 -5.96
CA VAL A 83 -1.36 -18.49 -6.09
C VAL A 83 -0.81 -18.94 -7.44
N ARG A 84 -1.24 -20.07 -8.01
CA ARG A 84 -0.88 -20.45 -9.39
C ARG A 84 -1.40 -19.45 -10.40
N GLN A 85 -2.59 -18.88 -10.18
CA GLN A 85 -3.13 -17.81 -11.02
C GLN A 85 -2.30 -16.53 -10.92
N VAL A 86 -1.93 -16.11 -9.70
CA VAL A 86 -1.02 -14.97 -9.48
C VAL A 86 0.31 -15.18 -10.21
N ASP A 87 0.90 -16.38 -10.12
CA ASP A 87 2.15 -16.72 -10.83
C ASP A 87 2.01 -16.61 -12.36
N ARG A 88 0.91 -17.13 -12.93
CA ARG A 88 0.59 -16.96 -14.36
C ARG A 88 0.49 -15.48 -14.75
N THR A 89 -0.08 -14.64 -13.89
CA THR A 89 -0.20 -13.19 -14.12
C THR A 89 1.13 -12.47 -13.97
N VAL A 90 2.02 -12.88 -13.06
CA VAL A 90 3.40 -12.37 -13.01
C VAL A 90 4.12 -12.70 -14.33
N GLY A 91 3.95 -13.91 -14.84
CA GLY A 91 4.44 -14.29 -16.18
C GLY A 91 3.89 -13.37 -17.27
N TYR A 92 2.57 -13.20 -17.31
CA TYR A 92 1.90 -12.32 -18.28
C TYR A 92 2.39 -10.87 -18.19
N LEU A 93 2.56 -10.33 -16.98
CA LEU A 93 3.05 -8.97 -16.76
C LEU A 93 4.46 -8.79 -17.34
N ARG A 94 5.36 -9.75 -17.11
CA ARG A 94 6.73 -9.73 -17.67
C ARG A 94 6.74 -9.84 -19.19
N ASP A 95 5.91 -10.73 -19.74
CA ASP A 95 5.77 -10.88 -21.19
C ASP A 95 5.20 -9.60 -21.82
N SER A 96 4.22 -8.97 -21.17
CA SER A 96 3.65 -7.70 -21.59
C SER A 96 4.67 -6.55 -21.58
N ILE A 97 5.50 -6.45 -20.54
CA ILE A 97 6.61 -5.49 -20.48
C ILE A 97 7.58 -5.70 -21.67
N ALA A 98 7.91 -6.95 -21.98
CA ALA A 98 8.79 -7.28 -23.11
C ALA A 98 8.16 -6.95 -24.46
N ARG A 99 6.89 -7.33 -24.67
CA ARG A 99 6.13 -7.04 -25.91
C ARG A 99 6.03 -5.54 -26.22
N HIS A 100 5.98 -4.71 -25.18
CA HIS A 100 5.94 -3.24 -25.32
C HIS A 100 7.33 -2.59 -25.36
N GLY A 101 8.41 -3.37 -25.41
CA GLY A 101 9.78 -2.85 -25.50
C GLY A 101 10.27 -2.14 -24.22
N LEU A 102 9.65 -2.42 -23.07
CA LEU A 102 9.91 -1.73 -21.80
C LEU A 102 10.97 -2.42 -20.93
N SER A 103 11.41 -3.64 -21.27
CA SER A 103 12.32 -4.44 -20.41
C SER A 103 13.63 -3.75 -20.02
N GLY A 104 14.14 -2.83 -20.86
CA GLY A 104 15.37 -2.08 -20.57
C GLY A 104 15.15 -0.75 -19.86
N ARG A 105 13.90 -0.38 -19.55
CA ARG A 105 13.53 0.96 -19.07
C ARG A 105 12.49 0.98 -17.94
N LEU A 106 11.90 -0.16 -17.61
CA LEU A 106 10.89 -0.28 -16.57
C LEU A 106 11.40 -1.24 -15.48
N ASP A 107 11.44 -0.74 -14.25
CA ASP A 107 11.65 -1.54 -13.06
C ASP A 107 10.27 -2.00 -12.53
N LEU A 108 10.16 -3.30 -12.22
CA LEU A 108 8.96 -3.94 -11.68
C LEU A 108 9.21 -4.38 -10.24
N ILE A 109 8.34 -3.95 -9.34
CA ILE A 109 8.24 -4.45 -7.96
C ILE A 109 6.93 -5.23 -7.84
N VAL A 110 7.01 -6.45 -7.31
CA VAL A 110 5.86 -7.28 -6.91
C VAL A 110 5.97 -7.51 -5.41
N THR A 111 5.03 -6.95 -4.66
CA THR A 111 4.96 -7.01 -3.20
C THR A 111 3.51 -7.21 -2.77
N SER A 112 3.29 -7.49 -1.49
CA SER A 112 1.96 -7.44 -0.87
C SER A 112 2.04 -6.64 0.44
N ASP A 113 0.88 -6.35 1.01
CA ASP A 113 0.62 -5.67 2.27
C ASP A 113 0.84 -6.54 3.51
N HIS A 114 0.37 -7.80 3.51
CA HIS A 114 0.47 -8.70 4.66
C HIS A 114 0.42 -10.18 4.29
N GLY A 115 0.67 -11.03 5.29
CA GLY A 115 0.39 -12.46 5.21
C GLY A 115 -1.05 -12.81 5.62
N MET A 116 -1.28 -14.06 6.02
CA MET A 116 -2.59 -14.63 6.36
C MET A 116 -2.42 -15.85 7.26
N THR A 117 -3.21 -15.97 8.34
CA THR A 117 -3.22 -17.15 9.21
C THR A 117 -4.60 -17.81 9.28
N THR A 118 -4.68 -19.04 9.78
CA THR A 118 -5.93 -19.78 9.93
C THR A 118 -6.65 -19.37 11.21
N VAL A 119 -7.96 -19.14 11.16
CA VAL A 119 -8.79 -18.79 12.33
C VAL A 119 -9.23 -20.03 13.09
N ALA A 120 -9.03 -20.04 14.41
CA ALA A 120 -9.40 -21.13 15.32
C ALA A 120 -10.90 -21.10 15.70
N LYS A 121 -11.79 -21.29 14.71
CA LYS A 121 -13.25 -21.16 14.89
C LYS A 121 -13.91 -22.07 15.92
N THR A 122 -13.31 -23.23 16.16
CA THR A 122 -13.83 -24.27 17.06
C THR A 122 -13.09 -24.33 18.40
N ALA A 123 -12.20 -23.38 18.66
CA ALA A 123 -11.56 -23.26 19.96
C ALA A 123 -12.62 -23.02 21.05
N GLY A 124 -12.46 -23.67 22.21
CA GLY A 124 -13.41 -23.55 23.31
C GLY A 124 -13.30 -22.21 24.08
N ASP A 125 -12.27 -21.43 23.77
CA ASP A 125 -11.86 -20.22 24.47
C ASP A 125 -11.76 -19.03 23.51
N LEU A 126 -12.83 -18.79 22.75
CA LEU A 126 -12.96 -17.64 21.86
C LEU A 126 -12.93 -16.32 22.65
N VAL A 127 -12.41 -15.27 22.03
CA VAL A 127 -12.42 -13.91 22.59
C VAL A 127 -13.81 -13.29 22.37
N GLU A 128 -14.72 -13.51 23.33
CA GLU A 128 -16.12 -13.10 23.24
C GLU A 128 -16.46 -12.03 24.30
N LEU A 129 -16.43 -10.75 23.92
CA LEU A 129 -16.66 -9.64 24.87
C LEU A 129 -18.04 -9.70 25.53
N HIS A 130 -19.07 -10.17 24.83
CA HIS A 130 -20.41 -10.39 25.38
C HIS A 130 -20.48 -11.46 26.49
N ARG A 131 -19.43 -12.27 26.66
CA ARG A 131 -19.32 -13.27 27.73
C ARG A 131 -18.46 -12.82 28.92
N PHE A 132 -17.84 -11.65 28.85
CA PHE A 132 -17.02 -11.13 29.94
C PHE A 132 -17.90 -10.59 31.07
N PRO A 133 -17.89 -11.20 32.28
CA PRO A 133 -18.89 -10.93 33.31
C PRO A 133 -18.81 -9.52 33.90
N ASN A 134 -17.61 -8.93 33.92
CA ASN A 134 -17.37 -7.61 34.50
C ASN A 134 -17.39 -6.48 33.47
N PHE A 135 -17.65 -6.79 32.20
CA PHE A 135 -17.69 -5.83 31.11
C PHE A 135 -19.13 -5.53 30.70
N THR A 136 -19.42 -4.29 30.32
CA THR A 136 -20.71 -3.92 29.74
C THR A 136 -20.57 -2.93 28.61
N PHE A 137 -21.22 -3.23 27.49
CA PHE A 137 -21.33 -2.31 26.36
C PHE A 137 -22.12 -1.03 26.70
N ARG A 138 -22.81 -0.96 27.84
CA ARG A 138 -23.50 0.27 28.29
C ARG A 138 -22.53 1.39 28.63
N ASP A 139 -21.28 1.06 28.94
CA ASP A 139 -20.23 2.02 29.28
C ASP A 139 -19.44 2.50 28.05
N ILE A 140 -19.82 2.06 26.85
CA ILE A 140 -19.14 2.38 25.59
C ILE A 140 -19.90 3.47 24.83
N ALA A 141 -19.17 4.49 24.36
CA ALA A 141 -19.68 5.58 23.52
C ALA A 141 -19.45 5.31 22.02
N PHE A 142 -18.33 4.67 21.68
CA PHE A 142 -18.01 4.20 20.34
C PHE A 142 -17.21 2.89 20.42
N GLU A 143 -17.46 2.00 19.47
CA GLU A 143 -16.76 0.73 19.33
C GLU A 143 -16.44 0.45 17.87
N LEU A 144 -15.26 -0.14 17.65
CA LEU A 144 -14.88 -0.82 16.44
C LEU A 144 -14.34 -2.18 16.88
N LEU A 145 -15.19 -3.19 16.76
CA LEU A 145 -14.95 -4.59 17.08
C LEU A 145 -15.45 -5.42 15.89
N ASP A 146 -15.43 -6.75 16.01
CA ASP A 146 -15.94 -7.64 14.98
C ASP A 146 -15.23 -7.48 13.62
N TYR A 147 -13.96 -7.03 13.67
CA TYR A 147 -13.10 -6.77 12.51
C TYR A 147 -11.72 -7.40 12.70
N GLY A 148 -11.68 -8.72 12.58
CA GLY A 148 -10.48 -9.52 12.77
C GLY A 148 -9.95 -9.48 14.21
N PRO A 149 -8.62 -9.45 14.39
CA PRO A 149 -7.99 -9.52 15.70
C PRO A 149 -7.77 -8.15 16.36
N ASN A 150 -8.27 -7.05 15.79
CA ASN A 150 -8.06 -5.69 16.32
C ASN A 150 -9.35 -5.08 16.82
N GLY A 151 -9.26 -4.29 17.90
CA GLY A 151 -10.40 -3.59 18.48
C GLY A 151 -10.05 -2.20 18.98
N MET A 152 -11.03 -1.29 18.90
CA MET A 152 -10.95 0.07 19.41
C MET A 152 -12.21 0.43 20.19
N LEU A 153 -12.03 1.07 21.35
CA LEU A 153 -13.13 1.51 22.20
C LEU A 153 -12.93 2.96 22.66
N ILE A 154 -14.02 3.73 22.61
CA ILE A 154 -14.16 4.99 23.34
C ILE A 154 -15.18 4.75 24.45
N PRO A 155 -14.75 4.61 25.71
CA PRO A 155 -15.64 4.61 26.86
C PRO A 155 -16.41 5.93 27.01
N LYS A 156 -17.58 5.88 27.62
CA LYS A 156 -18.31 7.08 28.06
C LYS A 156 -17.48 7.86 29.08
N GLU A 157 -17.79 9.15 29.21
CA GLU A 157 -17.11 10.04 30.15
C GLU A 157 -17.10 9.45 31.57
N GLY A 158 -15.92 9.45 32.21
CA GLY A 158 -15.71 8.88 33.54
C GLY A 158 -15.66 7.34 33.62
N ARG A 159 -15.79 6.62 32.50
CA ARG A 159 -15.81 5.13 32.48
C ARG A 159 -14.52 4.46 32.03
N LEU A 160 -13.50 5.22 31.62
CA LEU A 160 -12.25 4.68 31.06
C LEU A 160 -11.61 3.61 31.97
N GLU A 161 -11.37 3.94 33.24
CA GLU A 161 -10.70 3.03 34.18
C GLU A 161 -11.54 1.78 34.48
N ALA A 162 -12.87 1.93 34.57
CA ALA A 162 -13.77 0.81 34.81
C ALA A 162 -13.76 -0.17 33.62
N VAL A 163 -13.84 0.35 32.39
CA VAL A 163 -13.79 -0.47 31.17
C VAL A 163 -12.42 -1.13 31.01
N TYR A 164 -11.34 -0.38 31.21
CA TYR A 164 -9.98 -0.93 31.14
C TYR A 164 -9.75 -2.04 32.17
N GLY A 165 -10.12 -1.80 33.44
CA GLY A 165 -9.98 -2.79 34.50
C GLY A 165 -10.78 -4.07 34.24
N ALA A 166 -11.98 -3.94 33.64
CA ALA A 166 -12.80 -5.08 33.26
C ALA A 166 -12.20 -5.91 32.11
N LEU A 167 -11.49 -5.28 31.17
CA LEU A 167 -11.01 -5.93 29.95
C LEU A 167 -9.55 -6.39 30.01
N LYS A 168 -8.67 -5.70 30.75
CA LYS A 168 -7.22 -5.91 30.75
C LYS A 168 -6.79 -7.37 30.97
N THR A 169 -7.56 -8.11 31.76
CA THR A 169 -7.29 -9.51 32.10
C THR A 169 -8.48 -10.43 31.79
N ALA A 170 -9.43 -9.96 30.98
CA ALA A 170 -10.66 -10.68 30.70
C ALA A 170 -10.43 -11.98 29.93
N HIS A 171 -9.37 -12.02 29.11
CA HIS A 171 -9.01 -13.18 28.32
C HIS A 171 -7.49 -13.26 28.14
N PRO A 172 -6.86 -14.44 28.29
CA PRO A 172 -5.39 -14.57 28.22
C PRO A 172 -4.80 -14.28 26.84
N ARG A 173 -5.63 -14.34 25.79
CA ARG A 173 -5.25 -14.06 24.39
C ARG A 173 -5.73 -12.71 23.87
N LEU A 174 -6.20 -11.83 24.75
CA LEU A 174 -6.64 -10.49 24.40
C LEU A 174 -5.75 -9.49 25.13
N HIS A 175 -5.01 -8.68 24.36
CA HIS A 175 -4.10 -7.69 24.90
C HIS A 175 -4.73 -6.32 24.79
N VAL A 176 -5.22 -5.79 25.90
CA VAL A 176 -5.91 -4.49 25.96
C VAL A 176 -4.98 -3.45 26.57
N TYR A 177 -4.84 -2.31 25.88
CA TYR A 177 -3.98 -1.23 26.29
C TYR A 177 -4.76 0.08 26.38
N LYS A 178 -4.36 0.94 27.31
CA LYS A 178 -4.57 2.37 27.13
C LYS A 178 -3.69 2.85 25.99
N LYS A 179 -4.13 3.86 25.27
CA LYS A 179 -3.42 4.41 24.12
C LYS A 179 -1.94 4.74 24.42
N GLU A 180 -1.68 5.28 25.61
CA GLU A 180 -0.35 5.70 26.06
C GLU A 180 0.54 4.52 26.47
N GLU A 181 -0.04 3.35 26.70
CA GLU A 181 0.64 2.13 27.14
C GLU A 181 0.89 1.15 25.98
N PHE A 182 0.36 1.43 24.79
CA PHE A 182 0.48 0.55 23.64
C PHE A 182 1.95 0.41 23.20
N PRO A 183 2.43 -0.80 22.85
CA PRO A 183 3.85 -1.00 22.60
C PRO A 183 4.36 -0.11 21.46
N PRO A 184 5.40 0.72 21.71
CA PRO A 184 5.89 1.68 20.72
C PRO A 184 6.49 1.02 19.48
N ALA A 185 6.95 -0.23 19.60
CA ALA A 185 7.52 -1.01 18.49
C ALA A 185 6.54 -1.22 17.32
N PHE A 186 5.23 -1.14 17.55
CA PHE A 186 4.23 -1.24 16.49
C PHE A 186 4.06 0.05 15.66
N HIS A 187 4.59 1.18 16.13
CA HIS A 187 4.43 2.50 15.50
C HIS A 187 2.97 2.87 15.15
N TYR A 188 2.01 2.41 15.97
CA TYR A 188 0.57 2.49 15.65
C TYR A 188 -0.21 3.53 16.46
N ALA A 189 -0.08 3.49 17.80
CA ALA A 189 -0.98 4.21 18.69
C ALA A 189 -0.80 5.74 18.71
N GLY A 190 0.32 6.26 18.20
CA GLY A 190 0.71 7.66 18.23
C GLY A 190 -0.10 8.63 17.34
N HIS A 191 -1.33 8.28 16.96
CA HIS A 191 -2.14 9.06 16.03
C HIS A 191 -3.49 9.53 16.65
N PRO A 192 -3.98 10.76 16.40
CA PRO A 192 -5.22 11.27 17.01
C PRO A 192 -6.48 10.46 16.73
N ARG A 193 -6.54 9.74 15.60
CA ARG A 193 -7.67 8.84 15.27
C ARG A 193 -7.72 7.56 16.11
N ILE A 194 -6.63 7.18 16.77
CA ILE A 194 -6.59 6.01 17.64
C ILE A 194 -7.30 6.34 18.95
N THR A 195 -8.20 5.44 19.38
CA THR A 195 -9.07 5.61 20.54
C THR A 195 -8.32 5.45 21.87
N PRO A 196 -8.90 5.90 23.00
CA PRO A 196 -8.26 5.78 24.32
C PRO A 196 -7.97 4.34 24.76
N LEU A 197 -8.79 3.38 24.32
CA LEU A 197 -8.53 1.96 24.46
C LEU A 197 -8.42 1.30 23.09
N LEU A 198 -7.41 0.46 22.93
CA LEU A 198 -7.20 -0.38 21.77
C LEU A 198 -6.69 -1.75 22.23
N MET A 199 -6.90 -2.75 21.37
CA MET A 199 -6.56 -4.12 21.69
C MET A 199 -6.22 -4.92 20.44
N TYR A 200 -5.40 -5.94 20.63
CA TYR A 200 -5.19 -6.99 19.64
C TYR A 200 -5.26 -8.37 20.31
N SER A 201 -5.58 -9.41 19.55
CA SER A 201 -5.60 -10.80 20.03
C SER A 201 -4.47 -11.65 19.45
N ASP A 202 -4.16 -12.76 20.12
CA ASP A 202 -3.16 -13.72 19.64
C ASP A 202 -3.49 -14.29 18.27
N LEU A 203 -2.45 -14.73 17.56
CA LEU A 203 -2.54 -15.36 16.24
C LEU A 203 -3.63 -16.45 16.18
N GLY A 204 -4.51 -16.32 15.17
CA GLY A 204 -5.62 -17.25 14.93
C GLY A 204 -6.89 -16.98 15.73
N TYR A 205 -6.90 -16.02 16.66
CA TYR A 205 -8.09 -15.60 17.41
C TYR A 205 -8.61 -14.24 16.93
N VAL A 206 -9.89 -14.15 16.61
CA VAL A 206 -10.56 -12.88 16.29
C VAL A 206 -11.34 -12.35 17.49
N ILE A 207 -11.62 -11.05 17.51
CA ILE A 207 -12.34 -10.40 18.61
C ILE A 207 -13.83 -10.32 18.30
N HIS A 208 -14.66 -11.05 19.05
CA HIS A 208 -16.12 -10.97 18.94
C HIS A 208 -16.68 -9.94 19.93
N GLY A 209 -17.44 -8.99 19.41
CA GLY A 209 -18.03 -7.90 20.17
C GLY A 209 -19.32 -8.30 20.86
N ARG A 210 -20.45 -7.80 20.35
CA ARG A 210 -21.78 -8.03 20.96
C ARG A 210 -22.34 -9.42 20.67
N VAL A 211 -21.97 -9.96 19.52
CA VAL A 211 -22.43 -11.24 18.97
C VAL A 211 -21.41 -11.71 17.95
N ASN A 212 -21.27 -13.00 17.76
CA ASN A 212 -20.26 -13.56 16.85
C ASN A 212 -20.77 -13.44 15.41
N VAL A 213 -20.17 -12.57 14.62
CA VAL A 213 -20.54 -12.31 13.21
C VAL A 213 -19.41 -12.55 12.21
N GLN A 214 -18.26 -13.03 12.68
CA GLN A 214 -17.08 -13.28 11.86
C GLN A 214 -16.98 -14.77 11.52
N PHE A 215 -16.84 -15.08 10.23
CA PHE A 215 -16.88 -16.46 9.71
C PHE A 215 -15.77 -16.76 8.70
N ASN A 216 -14.72 -15.94 8.61
CA ASN A 216 -13.59 -16.23 7.72
C ASN A 216 -12.77 -17.42 8.23
N ASN A 217 -12.30 -18.27 7.31
CA ASN A 217 -11.38 -19.37 7.61
C ASN A 217 -9.94 -18.89 7.81
N GLY A 218 -9.56 -17.82 7.12
CA GLY A 218 -8.29 -17.13 7.28
C GLY A 218 -8.50 -15.68 7.70
N GLU A 219 -7.59 -15.13 8.47
CA GLU A 219 -7.62 -13.70 8.85
C GLU A 219 -6.20 -13.14 8.93
N HIS A 220 -6.10 -11.82 8.88
CA HIS A 220 -4.86 -11.07 9.03
C HIS A 220 -5.03 -9.91 10.02
N GLY A 221 -3.98 -9.11 10.21
CA GLY A 221 -3.97 -7.99 11.16
C GLY A 221 -3.44 -8.31 12.55
N PHE A 222 -2.82 -9.48 12.73
CA PHE A 222 -2.15 -9.87 13.97
C PHE A 222 -0.81 -9.13 14.16
N ASP A 223 -0.05 -9.50 15.20
CA ASP A 223 1.28 -8.96 15.45
C ASP A 223 2.16 -9.13 14.19
N ASN A 224 2.78 -8.03 13.75
CA ASN A 224 3.65 -8.03 12.59
C ASN A 224 4.93 -8.86 12.80
N ASN A 225 5.24 -9.28 14.03
CA ASN A 225 6.31 -10.22 14.35
C ASN A 225 5.97 -11.68 13.99
N ASP A 226 4.69 -12.04 13.93
CA ASP A 226 4.28 -13.39 13.59
C ASP A 226 4.67 -13.76 12.16
N MET A 227 5.20 -14.97 11.98
CA MET A 227 5.68 -15.43 10.67
C MET A 227 4.57 -15.51 9.61
N ASP A 228 3.34 -15.82 10.04
CA ASP A 228 2.18 -15.88 9.16
C ASP A 228 1.76 -14.51 8.63
N MET A 229 2.18 -13.41 9.28
CA MET A 229 1.90 -12.03 8.85
C MET A 229 2.96 -11.45 7.92
N LYS A 230 4.10 -12.14 7.74
CA LYS A 230 5.14 -11.70 6.82
C LYS A 230 4.65 -11.81 5.36
N THR A 231 5.10 -10.89 4.52
CA THR A 231 4.71 -10.83 3.11
C THR A 231 5.93 -10.90 2.18
N ILE A 232 5.67 -10.96 0.88
CA ILE A 232 6.70 -11.06 -0.16
C ILE A 232 7.17 -9.69 -0.62
N PHE A 233 8.44 -9.61 -1.02
CA PHE A 233 8.96 -8.54 -1.85
C PHE A 233 9.84 -9.14 -2.96
N ARG A 234 9.54 -8.82 -4.21
CA ARG A 234 10.29 -9.24 -5.39
C ARG A 234 10.47 -8.04 -6.30
N ALA A 235 11.64 -7.91 -6.90
CA ALA A 235 11.91 -6.83 -7.83
C ALA A 235 12.77 -7.30 -9.00
N VAL A 236 12.53 -6.74 -10.18
CA VAL A 236 13.29 -7.02 -11.40
C VAL A 236 13.27 -5.81 -12.32
N GLY A 237 14.39 -5.52 -12.97
CA GLY A 237 14.47 -4.43 -13.93
C GLY A 237 15.90 -3.99 -14.21
N PRO A 238 16.08 -2.92 -15.02
CA PRO A 238 17.40 -2.39 -15.35
C PRO A 238 18.19 -1.91 -14.13
N SER A 239 17.51 -1.44 -13.08
CA SER A 239 18.16 -0.86 -11.90
C SER A 239 18.51 -1.91 -10.84
N PHE A 240 17.80 -3.04 -10.80
CA PHE A 240 17.99 -4.08 -9.79
C PHE A 240 19.10 -5.09 -10.13
N LYS A 241 19.83 -5.54 -9.10
CA LYS A 241 20.74 -6.70 -9.20
C LYS A 241 19.96 -7.98 -9.48
N ALA A 242 20.56 -8.91 -10.20
CA ALA A 242 19.97 -10.21 -10.52
C ALA A 242 20.51 -11.32 -9.60
N GLY A 243 19.67 -12.31 -9.28
CA GLY A 243 20.06 -13.47 -8.48
C GLY A 243 20.44 -13.13 -7.03
N LEU A 244 19.94 -11.99 -6.51
CA LEU A 244 20.21 -11.54 -5.16
C LEU A 244 19.02 -11.87 -4.25
N GLU A 245 19.32 -12.53 -3.14
CA GLU A 245 18.44 -12.65 -1.97
C GLU A 245 19.02 -11.74 -0.87
N VAL A 246 18.14 -11.06 -0.14
CA VAL A 246 18.50 -10.16 0.96
C VAL A 246 17.79 -10.58 2.23
N GLU A 247 18.33 -10.17 3.38
CA GLU A 247 17.68 -10.38 4.67
C GLU A 247 16.32 -9.63 4.74
N PRO A 248 15.39 -10.08 5.61
CA PRO A 248 14.12 -9.40 5.81
C PRO A 248 14.27 -7.93 6.20
N PHE A 249 13.31 -7.11 5.77
CA PHE A 249 13.23 -5.69 6.07
C PHE A 249 11.77 -5.26 6.23
N GLU A 250 11.54 -4.11 6.85
CA GLU A 250 10.19 -3.55 7.02
C GLU A 250 9.70 -2.81 5.77
N SER A 251 8.41 -2.93 5.46
CA SER A 251 7.82 -2.34 4.24
C SER A 251 7.95 -0.81 4.16
N VAL A 252 8.18 -0.13 5.29
CA VAL A 252 8.42 1.32 5.36
C VAL A 252 9.58 1.79 4.48
N HIS A 253 10.57 0.93 4.21
CA HIS A 253 11.73 1.26 3.38
C HIS A 253 11.42 1.28 1.87
N VAL A 254 10.29 0.73 1.42
CA VAL A 254 9.95 0.62 -0.01
C VAL A 254 9.69 1.97 -0.64
N TYR A 255 9.13 2.94 0.10
CA TYR A 255 8.89 4.30 -0.41
C TYR A 255 10.19 4.98 -0.86
N ALA A 256 11.22 4.98 0.01
CA ALA A 256 12.51 5.59 -0.30
C ALA A 256 13.19 4.93 -1.51
N LEU A 257 13.07 3.60 -1.64
CA LEU A 257 13.53 2.86 -2.81
C LEU A 257 12.82 3.34 -4.10
N MET A 258 11.48 3.47 -4.07
CA MET A 258 10.72 3.94 -5.24
C MET A 258 11.11 5.37 -5.65
N CYS A 259 11.35 6.26 -4.68
CA CYS A 259 11.85 7.60 -4.96
C CYS A 259 13.24 7.58 -5.61
N GLU A 260 14.16 6.73 -5.13
CA GLU A 260 15.51 6.56 -5.71
C GLU A 260 15.43 6.03 -7.16
N LEU A 261 14.54 5.06 -7.43
CA LEU A 261 14.29 4.54 -8.78
C LEU A 261 13.73 5.59 -9.75
N LEU A 262 12.83 6.45 -9.26
CA LEU A 262 12.23 7.52 -10.05
C LEU A 262 13.12 8.76 -10.18
N GLY A 263 14.23 8.83 -9.42
CA GLY A 263 15.11 9.99 -9.38
C GLY A 263 14.43 11.24 -8.81
N ILE A 264 13.54 11.06 -7.84
CA ILE A 264 12.82 12.16 -7.16
C ILE A 264 13.25 12.28 -5.70
N GLU A 265 13.15 13.49 -5.15
CA GLU A 265 13.38 13.74 -3.74
C GLU A 265 12.23 13.13 -2.92
N PRO A 266 12.51 12.27 -1.92
CA PRO A 266 11.48 11.72 -1.06
C PRO A 266 11.00 12.77 -0.05
N GLU A 267 9.68 12.85 0.14
CA GLU A 267 9.09 13.53 1.31
C GLU A 267 9.60 12.93 2.64
N PRO A 268 9.57 13.69 3.76
CA PRO A 268 9.89 13.15 5.09
C PRO A 268 9.08 11.89 5.40
N ASN A 269 9.80 10.81 5.73
CA ASN A 269 9.24 9.49 6.00
C ASN A 269 10.16 8.72 6.96
N ASP A 270 9.65 7.63 7.52
CA ASP A 270 10.37 6.83 8.54
C ASP A 270 11.31 5.77 7.92
N GLY A 271 11.36 5.67 6.58
CA GLY A 271 12.17 4.70 5.87
C GLY A 271 13.62 5.13 5.70
N ASP A 272 14.56 4.23 6.03
CA ASP A 272 15.98 4.36 5.69
C ASP A 272 16.29 3.88 4.25
N PRO A 273 16.73 4.76 3.33
CA PRO A 273 17.10 4.37 1.96
C PRO A 273 18.31 3.40 1.91
N GLY A 274 19.16 3.39 2.94
CA GLY A 274 20.32 2.51 3.04
C GLY A 274 19.95 1.02 3.12
N VAL A 275 18.75 0.69 3.57
CA VAL A 275 18.28 -0.69 3.75
C VAL A 275 18.13 -1.40 2.40
N LEU A 276 17.52 -0.73 1.42
CA LEU A 276 17.21 -1.34 0.11
C LEU A 276 18.16 -0.91 -1.01
N ARG A 277 18.99 0.12 -0.81
CA ARG A 277 20.03 0.50 -1.78
C ARG A 277 20.95 -0.66 -2.21
N PRO A 278 21.33 -1.62 -1.35
CA PRO A 278 22.12 -2.79 -1.76
C PRO A 278 21.46 -3.66 -2.83
N THR A 279 20.14 -3.56 -3.03
CA THR A 279 19.41 -4.28 -4.09
C THR A 279 19.64 -3.67 -5.48
N LEU A 280 20.04 -2.40 -5.55
CA LEU A 280 20.29 -1.69 -6.79
C LEU A 280 21.70 -1.98 -7.32
N ARG A 281 21.85 -1.96 -8.64
CA ARG A 281 23.16 -1.97 -9.30
C ARG A 281 23.88 -0.69 -8.93
N SER A 282 25.16 -0.78 -8.58
CA SER A 282 25.99 0.42 -8.51
C SER A 282 25.87 1.13 -9.85
N ALA A 283 25.50 2.41 -9.84
CA ALA A 283 25.46 3.20 -11.05
C ALA A 283 26.82 3.02 -11.74
N ALA A 284 26.83 2.39 -12.93
CA ALA A 284 27.92 2.66 -13.85
C ALA A 284 27.96 4.19 -13.97
N PRO A 285 29.14 4.85 -13.88
CA PRO A 285 29.20 6.29 -14.01
C PRO A 285 28.39 6.63 -15.25
N LEU A 286 27.34 7.44 -15.07
CA LEU A 286 26.57 7.94 -16.19
C LEU A 286 27.61 8.52 -17.14
N LEU A 287 27.88 7.83 -18.25
CA LEU A 287 28.75 8.39 -19.28
C LEU A 287 28.15 9.76 -19.56
N PRO A 288 28.94 10.85 -19.44
CA PRO A 288 28.40 12.18 -19.56
C PRO A 288 27.57 12.22 -20.83
N ARG A 289 26.29 12.57 -20.69
CA ARG A 289 25.38 12.78 -21.83
C ARG A 289 26.19 13.60 -22.83
N ARG A 290 26.45 13.02 -24.02
CA ARG A 290 27.05 13.76 -25.12
C ARG A 290 26.24 15.05 -25.23
N PRO A 291 26.86 16.24 -25.14
CA PRO A 291 26.11 17.47 -25.36
C PRO A 291 25.41 17.35 -26.72
N PRO A 292 24.18 17.88 -26.85
CA PRO A 292 23.52 17.90 -28.15
C PRO A 292 24.49 18.50 -29.18
N PRO A 293 24.54 17.97 -30.41
CA PRO A 293 25.39 18.55 -31.43
C PRO A 293 25.06 20.05 -31.51
N LEU A 294 26.08 20.89 -31.32
CA LEU A 294 25.97 22.32 -31.49
C LEU A 294 25.27 22.57 -32.84
N PRO A 295 24.25 23.46 -32.90
CA PRO A 295 23.65 23.79 -34.17
C PRO A 295 24.76 24.31 -35.10
N MET A 296 24.89 23.70 -36.29
CA MET A 296 25.91 24.00 -37.31
C MET A 296 25.99 25.50 -37.69
N ALA A 297 25.01 26.31 -37.26
CA ALA A 297 25.02 27.76 -37.37
C ALA A 297 26.18 28.45 -36.60
N LEU A 298 26.63 27.90 -35.47
CA LEU A 298 27.70 28.52 -34.67
C LEU A 298 29.12 28.26 -35.23
N LEU A 299 29.32 27.15 -35.95
CA LEU A 299 30.59 26.90 -36.64
C LEU A 299 30.75 27.81 -37.88
N GLY A 300 29.64 28.08 -38.58
CA GLY A 300 29.61 29.01 -39.71
C GLY A 300 29.91 30.46 -39.31
N ALA A 301 29.39 30.92 -38.17
CA ALA A 301 29.65 32.27 -37.66
C ALA A 301 31.11 32.49 -37.23
N MET A 302 31.74 31.47 -36.61
CA MET A 302 33.16 31.52 -36.21
C MET A 302 34.10 31.53 -37.42
N VAL A 303 33.80 30.76 -38.48
CA VAL A 303 34.59 30.78 -39.72
C VAL A 303 34.40 32.08 -40.50
N LEU A 304 33.21 32.68 -40.47
CA LEU A 304 32.93 33.97 -41.11
C LEU A 304 33.62 35.13 -40.38
N LEU A 305 33.62 35.13 -39.04
CA LEU A 305 34.32 36.14 -38.23
C LEU A 305 35.84 36.04 -38.37
N ALA A 306 36.41 34.82 -38.43
CA ALA A 306 37.84 34.63 -38.69
C ALA A 306 38.25 35.11 -40.10
N LYS A 307 37.39 34.91 -41.12
CA LYS A 307 37.64 35.42 -42.48
C LYS A 307 37.53 36.93 -42.58
N ILE A 308 36.60 37.56 -41.85
CA ILE A 308 36.45 39.02 -41.79
C ILE A 308 37.66 39.65 -41.07
N HIS A 309 38.18 39.01 -40.01
CA HIS A 309 39.36 39.51 -39.30
C HIS A 309 40.64 39.44 -40.15
N VAL A 310 40.79 38.40 -40.99
CA VAL A 310 41.92 38.29 -41.93
C VAL A 310 41.78 39.28 -43.10
N ALA A 311 40.56 39.56 -43.58
CA ALA A 311 40.32 40.51 -44.66
C ALA A 311 40.51 42.00 -44.25
N LEU A 312 40.31 42.32 -42.97
CA LEU A 312 40.51 43.68 -42.43
C LEU A 312 41.98 44.03 -42.17
N GLN A 313 42.91 43.07 -42.22
CA GLN A 313 44.35 43.31 -42.08
C GLN A 313 45.09 43.50 -43.42
N SER A 314 44.42 43.31 -44.56
CA SER A 314 45.07 43.29 -45.89
C SER A 314 44.71 44.43 -46.84
N VAL A 315 44.07 45.51 -46.38
CA VAL A 315 43.80 46.67 -47.26
C VAL A 315 44.32 47.96 -46.60
N GLY A 316 45.60 48.23 -46.84
CA GLY A 316 46.12 49.59 -46.82
C GLY A 316 45.91 50.25 -48.18
N PHE A 317 45.53 51.52 -48.16
CA PHE A 317 46.15 52.66 -48.86
C PHE A 317 45.15 53.74 -49.31
N GLY A 318 45.51 54.99 -49.00
CA GLY A 318 45.32 56.14 -49.90
C GLY A 318 43.99 56.90 -49.82
N GLY A 319 44.03 58.13 -49.28
CA GLY A 319 43.02 59.16 -49.56
C GLY A 319 43.29 59.89 -50.90
N PRO A 320 42.75 61.11 -51.10
CA PRO A 320 41.33 61.41 -51.25
C PRO A 320 41.05 62.18 -52.57
N SER A 321 39.78 62.31 -52.99
CA SER A 321 39.29 63.51 -53.72
C SER A 321 37.76 63.57 -53.85
N ASN A 322 37.29 64.83 -53.88
CA ASN A 322 35.91 65.35 -53.82
C ASN A 322 35.01 64.99 -55.01
N ALA A 323 33.69 64.90 -54.77
CA ALA A 323 32.69 65.92 -55.13
C ALA A 323 31.26 65.36 -55.26
N GLY A 324 30.27 66.06 -54.68
CA GLY A 324 29.04 66.38 -55.40
C GLY A 324 27.70 65.78 -54.95
N LYS A 325 26.92 66.63 -54.26
CA LYS A 325 25.46 66.88 -54.38
C LYS A 325 24.43 65.92 -53.73
N SER A 326 23.69 66.51 -52.77
CA SER A 326 22.36 66.17 -52.22
C SER A 326 21.23 66.26 -53.29
N PRO A 327 19.93 65.88 -53.05
CA PRO A 327 19.13 66.18 -51.84
C PRO A 327 18.16 65.09 -51.30
N GLU A 328 17.69 65.36 -50.07
CA GLU A 328 16.53 64.87 -49.31
C GLU A 328 15.15 65.07 -50.02
N PRO A 329 13.95 64.80 -49.41
CA PRO A 329 13.54 63.99 -48.23
C PRO A 329 12.23 63.16 -48.46
N MET A 330 11.73 62.42 -47.45
CA MET A 330 10.33 62.44 -46.92
C MET A 330 9.88 61.12 -46.24
N LYS A 331 9.40 61.25 -44.99
CA LYS A 331 8.30 60.47 -44.36
C LYS A 331 6.98 61.24 -44.64
N PRO A 332 5.75 60.66 -44.65
CA PRO A 332 5.09 60.08 -43.45
C PRO A 332 3.97 59.03 -43.73
N GLY A 333 3.30 58.54 -42.68
CA GLY A 333 1.95 57.95 -42.83
C GLY A 333 1.47 57.02 -41.73
N VAL A 334 0.70 57.57 -40.77
CA VAL A 334 -0.19 56.86 -39.84
C VAL A 334 -1.58 56.81 -40.46
N MET A 335 -2.34 55.72 -40.28
CA MET A 335 -3.81 55.71 -40.39
C MET A 335 -4.44 54.69 -39.43
N ALA A 336 -5.64 55.04 -38.96
CA ALA A 336 -6.38 54.43 -37.87
C ALA A 336 -7.56 53.55 -38.33
N ALA A 337 -7.94 52.61 -37.46
CA ALA A 337 -9.24 52.01 -37.12
C ALA A 337 -10.38 51.88 -38.16
N VAL A 338 -10.96 50.66 -38.24
CA VAL A 338 -12.43 50.44 -38.29
C VAL A 338 -12.81 49.19 -37.47
N SER A 339 -13.90 49.36 -36.72
CA SER A 339 -14.58 48.45 -35.79
C SER A 339 -15.67 47.62 -36.49
N THR A 340 -15.94 46.39 -36.02
CA THR A 340 -17.30 45.81 -35.96
C THR A 340 -17.42 44.83 -34.78
N GLN A 341 -18.32 45.13 -33.83
CA GLN A 341 -18.97 44.23 -32.85
C GLN A 341 -20.20 43.57 -33.52
N ALA A 342 -20.93 42.52 -33.09
CA ALA A 342 -21.13 41.66 -31.89
C ALA A 342 -22.06 40.47 -32.38
N PRO A 343 -22.57 39.48 -31.58
CA PRO A 343 -22.79 39.47 -30.12
C PRO A 343 -22.46 38.17 -29.33
N ASP A 344 -22.40 38.33 -28.00
CA ASP A 344 -22.29 37.29 -26.96
C ASP A 344 -23.65 36.93 -26.33
N ALA A 345 -23.76 35.69 -25.81
CA ALA A 345 -24.48 35.30 -24.58
C ALA A 345 -24.21 33.80 -24.22
N PRO A 346 -24.41 33.34 -22.97
CA PRO A 346 -23.94 33.87 -21.68
C PRO A 346 -23.17 32.83 -20.83
N ALA A 347 -22.28 33.29 -19.94
CA ALA A 347 -21.61 32.46 -18.94
C ALA A 347 -22.33 32.51 -17.58
N CYS A 348 -22.69 31.35 -17.02
CA CYS A 348 -23.19 31.20 -15.66
C CYS A 348 -22.05 31.36 -14.62
N ARG A 349 -22.24 32.26 -13.64
CA ARG A 349 -21.46 32.32 -12.40
C ARG A 349 -22.18 31.56 -11.28
N PRO A 350 -21.50 30.75 -10.45
CA PRO A 350 -22.10 30.21 -9.23
C PRO A 350 -22.11 31.26 -8.11
N GLN A 351 -23.23 31.34 -7.38
CA GLN A 351 -23.36 32.10 -6.13
C GLN A 351 -22.85 31.28 -4.93
N PRO A 352 -22.39 31.91 -3.83
CA PRO A 352 -21.98 31.22 -2.61
C PRO A 352 -23.18 30.77 -1.78
N LEU A 353 -23.16 29.53 -1.26
CA LEU A 353 -24.14 29.05 -0.28
C LEU A 353 -23.96 29.78 1.07
N GLU A 354 -25.04 30.39 1.56
CA GLU A 354 -25.17 30.89 2.91
C GLU A 354 -25.16 29.74 3.93
N ARG A 355 -24.39 29.91 5.02
CA ARG A 355 -24.37 28.99 6.16
C ARG A 355 -25.56 29.24 7.07
N LEU A 356 -26.36 28.22 7.32
CA LEU A 356 -27.37 28.22 8.38
C LEU A 356 -26.70 28.21 9.77
N PRO A 357 -27.22 28.99 10.75
CA PRO A 357 -26.67 29.01 12.10
C PRO A 357 -27.09 27.76 12.91
N PRO A 358 -26.28 27.31 13.88
CA PRO A 358 -26.60 26.15 14.71
C PRO A 358 -27.74 26.46 15.71
N PRO A 359 -28.54 25.45 16.11
CA PRO A 359 -29.61 25.63 17.08
C PRO A 359 -29.08 25.94 18.49
N LYS A 360 -29.81 26.83 19.18
CA LYS A 360 -29.52 27.35 20.53
C LYS A 360 -29.67 26.25 21.60
N ARG A 361 -28.72 26.22 22.55
CA ARG A 361 -28.79 25.44 23.80
C ARG A 361 -29.86 26.01 24.75
N PRO A 362 -30.59 25.18 25.52
CA PRO A 362 -31.30 25.65 26.71
C PRO A 362 -30.32 25.83 27.89
N GLY A 363 -30.54 26.90 28.67
CA GLY A 363 -29.73 27.30 29.83
C GLY A 363 -29.96 26.48 31.11
N PRO A 364 -29.25 26.83 32.21
CA PRO A 364 -29.09 25.98 33.38
C PRO A 364 -30.22 26.15 34.40
N GLY A 365 -30.60 25.04 35.05
CA GLY A 365 -31.56 25.01 36.16
C GLY A 365 -31.01 24.30 37.40
N LEU A 366 -30.75 25.11 38.43
CA LEU A 366 -30.84 24.89 39.89
C LEU A 366 -30.11 23.72 40.63
N GLN A 367 -29.37 24.15 41.67
CA GLN A 367 -28.79 23.45 42.83
C GLN A 367 -29.91 22.86 43.74
N ALA A 368 -29.77 21.93 44.70
CA ALA A 368 -28.77 21.58 45.74
C ALA A 368 -29.26 20.27 46.48
N PRO A 369 -28.73 19.79 47.64
CA PRO A 369 -27.35 19.59 48.14
C PRO A 369 -27.06 18.17 48.74
N GLY A 370 -25.76 17.81 48.84
CA GLY A 370 -25.07 17.11 49.95
C GLY A 370 -25.49 15.69 50.44
N PRO A 371 -24.60 14.90 51.09
CA PRO A 371 -23.61 15.37 52.06
C PRO A 371 -22.16 14.86 51.87
N ARG A 372 -21.27 15.53 52.61
CA ARG A 372 -19.83 15.29 52.81
C ARG A 372 -19.56 14.01 53.61
N ILE A 373 -18.48 13.29 53.29
CA ILE A 373 -17.65 12.58 54.27
C ILE A 373 -16.16 12.81 53.96
N LEU A 374 -15.41 13.00 55.05
CA LEU A 374 -13.99 13.33 55.23
C LEU A 374 -13.03 12.13 55.08
N GLY A 375 -11.75 12.45 54.81
CA GLY A 375 -10.56 11.64 55.10
C GLY A 375 -10.04 10.86 53.90
N GLY A 376 -8.85 11.05 53.35
CA GLY A 376 -7.60 11.50 53.94
C GLY A 376 -6.71 10.30 54.27
N MET A 377 -5.88 9.86 53.31
CA MET A 377 -4.61 9.16 53.56
C MET A 377 -3.79 9.06 52.27
N ALA A 378 -2.54 9.51 52.34
CA ALA A 378 -1.52 9.37 51.29
C ALA A 378 -0.98 7.94 51.23
N PRO A 379 -0.54 7.44 50.07
CA PRO A 379 0.22 6.20 50.00
C PRO A 379 1.73 6.48 50.21
N GLY A 380 2.32 5.73 51.14
CA GLY A 380 3.76 5.63 51.31
C GLY A 380 4.43 5.04 50.08
N GLY A 381 5.62 5.57 49.78
CA GLY A 381 6.45 5.08 48.69
C GLY A 381 7.02 3.70 48.97
N CYS A 382 7.05 2.88 47.92
CA CYS A 382 7.98 1.76 47.80
C CYS A 382 8.82 1.98 46.54
N SER A 383 10.10 2.24 46.76
CA SER A 383 11.16 2.22 45.75
C SER A 383 11.55 0.76 45.52
N CYS A 384 11.59 0.33 44.26
CA CYS A 384 12.27 -0.89 43.85
C CYS A 384 13.21 -0.56 42.70
N THR A 385 14.50 -0.56 43.01
CA THR A 385 15.61 -0.45 42.05
C THR A 385 15.73 -1.75 41.24
N LEU A 386 15.74 -1.63 39.91
CA LEU A 386 16.00 -2.73 38.98
C LEU A 386 17.50 -2.88 38.73
N ASP A 387 17.97 -4.13 38.88
CA ASP A 387 19.32 -4.61 38.57
C ASP A 387 19.53 -4.73 37.05
N PRO A 388 20.54 -4.08 36.44
CA PRO A 388 20.73 -4.08 35.01
C PRO A 388 21.69 -5.20 34.55
N LYS A 389 21.42 -6.47 34.85
CA LYS A 389 22.14 -7.62 34.23
C LYS A 389 21.27 -8.87 34.08
N ALA A 390 20.27 -8.84 33.19
CA ALA A 390 19.67 -10.04 32.63
C ALA A 390 19.90 -10.09 31.11
N ARG A 391 20.75 -11.02 30.68
CA ARG A 391 21.08 -11.31 29.27
C ARG A 391 19.87 -11.96 28.57
N ALA A 392 19.53 -11.46 27.39
CA ALA A 392 18.60 -12.12 26.46
C ALA A 392 19.18 -13.46 25.94
N PRO A 393 18.33 -14.48 25.69
CA PRO A 393 18.80 -15.76 25.15
C PRO A 393 19.13 -15.62 23.65
N ARG A 394 20.29 -16.14 23.25
CA ARG A 394 20.73 -16.27 21.86
C ARG A 394 19.87 -17.33 21.17
N GLN A 395 19.15 -16.96 20.10
CA GLN A 395 18.54 -17.92 19.20
C GLN A 395 19.62 -18.58 18.33
N LEU A 396 19.64 -19.91 18.36
CA LEU A 396 20.58 -20.77 17.64
C LEU A 396 19.93 -21.16 16.30
N TRP A 397 20.42 -20.61 15.20
CA TRP A 397 19.98 -21.00 13.86
C TRP A 397 20.78 -22.22 13.39
N LEU A 398 20.09 -23.34 13.17
CA LEU A 398 20.65 -24.53 12.53
C LEU A 398 20.78 -24.30 11.03
N ARG A 399 22.02 -24.06 10.59
CA ARG A 399 22.39 -23.92 9.18
C ARG A 399 22.63 -25.31 8.59
N VAL A 400 21.69 -25.82 7.79
CA VAL A 400 21.92 -27.03 6.99
C VAL A 400 22.66 -26.62 5.71
N GLN A 401 23.95 -26.92 5.63
CA GLN A 401 24.74 -26.79 4.40
C GLN A 401 24.52 -28.01 3.52
N ALA A 402 24.02 -27.81 2.30
CA ALA A 402 24.15 -28.78 1.21
C ALA A 402 25.48 -28.51 0.46
N PRO A 403 26.24 -29.54 0.06
CA PRO A 403 27.53 -29.33 -0.58
C PRO A 403 27.39 -28.90 -2.04
N ALA A 404 28.26 -27.97 -2.44
CA ALA A 404 28.42 -27.51 -3.81
C ALA A 404 29.12 -28.56 -4.67
N GLY A 405 28.59 -28.80 -5.88
CA GLY A 405 29.26 -29.54 -6.96
C GLY A 405 29.20 -28.74 -8.26
N GLN A 406 30.37 -28.50 -8.86
CA GLN A 406 30.53 -27.79 -10.13
C GLN A 406 30.48 -28.74 -11.35
N VAL A 407 29.67 -28.32 -12.34
CA VAL A 407 29.84 -28.34 -13.81
C VAL A 407 30.10 -29.67 -14.55
N GLU A 408 29.18 -30.05 -15.46
CA GLU A 408 29.44 -30.20 -16.92
C GLU A 408 28.14 -30.47 -17.74
N GLY A 409 28.17 -30.11 -19.02
CA GLY A 409 27.03 -30.01 -19.97
C GLY A 409 26.53 -31.33 -20.60
N PRO A 410 25.69 -31.25 -21.67
CA PRO A 410 24.50 -32.08 -21.80
C PRO A 410 24.70 -33.33 -22.67
N LYS A 411 24.13 -34.48 -22.25
CA LYS A 411 23.86 -35.63 -23.14
C LYS A 411 22.57 -36.39 -22.78
N LEU A 412 21.75 -36.52 -23.82
CA LEU A 412 20.73 -37.51 -24.17
C LEU A 412 20.17 -38.50 -23.11
N ALA A 413 18.85 -38.45 -23.01
CA ALA A 413 17.86 -39.53 -22.79
C ALA A 413 18.35 -40.93 -22.40
N LYS A 414 17.84 -41.44 -21.27
CA LYS A 414 17.42 -42.84 -21.10
C LYS A 414 16.44 -42.98 -19.92
N ARG A 415 15.33 -43.69 -20.18
CA ARG A 415 14.33 -44.17 -19.20
C ARG A 415 14.97 -45.06 -18.14
N ILE A 416 14.59 -44.88 -16.87
CA ILE A 416 14.57 -45.93 -15.83
C ILE A 416 13.42 -45.59 -14.82
N PRO A 417 12.95 -46.50 -13.93
CA PRO A 417 11.55 -46.91 -13.82
C PRO A 417 10.87 -46.43 -12.53
N THR A 418 9.56 -46.63 -12.49
CA THR A 418 8.69 -46.51 -11.31
C THR A 418 9.18 -47.36 -10.15
N ALA A 419 9.42 -46.73 -9.00
CA ALA A 419 9.57 -47.41 -7.71
C ALA A 419 8.27 -47.24 -6.91
N GLU A 420 7.61 -48.37 -6.66
CA GLU A 420 6.55 -48.52 -5.67
C GLU A 420 7.11 -48.22 -4.28
N VAL A 421 6.32 -47.49 -3.47
CA VAL A 421 6.58 -47.30 -2.05
C VAL A 421 5.46 -47.97 -1.29
N ASP A 422 5.81 -49.07 -0.61
CA ASP A 422 4.97 -49.82 0.30
C ASP A 422 4.56 -48.95 1.52
N ILE A 423 3.27 -48.92 1.81
CA ILE A 423 2.68 -48.34 3.01
C ILE A 423 2.29 -49.50 3.95
N PRO A 424 2.78 -49.55 5.20
CA PRO A 424 2.31 -50.54 6.16
C PRO A 424 0.92 -50.19 6.69
N VAL A 425 0.04 -51.18 6.55
CA VAL A 425 -1.32 -51.28 7.07
C VAL A 425 -1.32 -51.29 8.61
N LEU A 426 -2.06 -50.36 9.24
CA LEU A 426 -2.61 -50.56 10.58
C LEU A 426 -4.13 -50.72 10.47
N ARG A 427 -4.59 -51.93 10.80
CA ARG A 427 -6.00 -52.31 10.85
C ARG A 427 -6.62 -51.91 12.20
N SER A 428 -7.87 -51.46 12.07
CA SER A 428 -9.03 -51.72 12.93
C SER A 428 -9.05 -51.20 14.37
N LEU A 429 -9.90 -50.20 14.61
CA LEU A 429 -10.87 -50.21 15.71
C LEU A 429 -12.20 -49.57 15.24
N ASN A 430 -13.30 -50.14 15.72
CA ASN A 430 -14.69 -50.03 15.26
C ASN A 430 -15.33 -48.64 15.43
N LEU A 431 -16.18 -48.26 14.47
CA LEU A 431 -17.24 -47.25 14.64
C LEU A 431 -18.60 -47.88 14.30
N PRO A 432 -19.65 -47.72 15.12
CA PRO A 432 -21.00 -48.11 14.76
C PRO A 432 -21.69 -47.07 13.86
N GLN A 433 -22.48 -47.61 12.92
CA GLN A 433 -23.35 -46.92 11.98
C GLN A 433 -24.38 -46.02 12.68
N LEU A 434 -24.61 -44.82 12.13
CA LEU A 434 -25.90 -44.14 12.21
C LEU A 434 -26.22 -43.56 10.83
N ASP A 435 -27.11 -44.27 10.14
CA ASP A 435 -27.78 -43.90 8.91
C ASP A 435 -29.16 -43.32 9.30
N SER A 436 -29.34 -42.01 9.12
CA SER A 436 -30.64 -41.38 8.92
C SER A 436 -30.46 -39.87 8.77
N SER A 437 -30.74 -39.34 7.57
CA SER A 437 -31.18 -37.96 7.25
C SER A 437 -30.60 -37.43 5.92
N ARG A 438 -30.75 -38.20 4.83
CA ARG A 438 -30.77 -37.64 3.46
C ARG A 438 -32.19 -37.70 2.94
N ARG A 439 -33.00 -36.69 3.30
CA ARG A 439 -34.23 -36.28 2.61
C ARG A 439 -34.78 -35.05 3.32
N CYS A 440 -34.41 -33.87 2.82
CA CYS A 440 -35.12 -32.58 2.90
C CYS A 440 -34.11 -31.46 2.64
N LEU A 441 -33.92 -31.10 1.36
CA LEU A 441 -33.51 -29.78 0.87
C LEU A 441 -33.23 -29.89 -0.62
N GLN A 442 -34.27 -30.27 -1.37
CA GLN A 442 -34.30 -30.10 -2.82
C GLN A 442 -35.75 -29.83 -3.24
N GLN A 443 -36.37 -28.84 -2.62
CA GLN A 443 -37.66 -28.29 -3.05
C GLN A 443 -37.94 -26.95 -2.36
N GLN A 444 -37.20 -25.90 -2.72
CA GLN A 444 -37.61 -24.50 -2.54
C GLN A 444 -36.57 -23.57 -3.22
N THR A 445 -36.49 -23.70 -4.53
CA THR A 445 -35.95 -22.67 -5.42
C THR A 445 -37.02 -22.45 -6.48
N HIS A 446 -38.04 -21.69 -6.13
CA HIS A 446 -38.92 -20.93 -7.02
C HIS A 446 -39.92 -20.19 -6.12
N ASP A 447 -40.15 -18.92 -6.45
CA ASP A 447 -41.04 -17.95 -5.79
C ASP A 447 -40.45 -17.21 -4.59
N ASP A 448 -39.70 -16.15 -4.88
CA ASP A 448 -40.14 -14.80 -4.49
C ASP A 448 -39.28 -13.74 -5.18
N ASN A 449 -39.80 -13.27 -6.32
CA ASN A 449 -39.33 -12.08 -7.00
C ASN A 449 -40.57 -11.23 -7.25
N ARG A 450 -40.96 -10.41 -6.27
CA ARG A 450 -41.97 -9.34 -6.42
C ARG A 450 -41.87 -8.31 -5.29
N GLY A 451 -41.36 -7.14 -5.66
CA GLY A 451 -41.84 -5.84 -5.22
C GLY A 451 -41.48 -5.36 -3.82
N TRP A 452 -40.49 -4.48 -3.73
CA TRP A 452 -40.49 -3.37 -2.76
C TRP A 452 -39.98 -2.10 -3.46
N GLU A 453 -40.87 -1.11 -3.52
CA GLU A 453 -40.60 0.30 -3.83
C GLU A 453 -39.82 1.00 -2.72
#